data_AF-A0A6L3MTJ2-F1
#
_entry.id   AF-A0A6L3MTJ2-F1
#
_cell.length_a   1.000
_cell.length_b   1.000
_cell.length_c   1.000
_cell.angle_alpha   90.00
_cell.angle_beta   90.00
_cell.angle_gamma   90.00
#
_symmetry.space_group_name_H-M   'P 1'
#
loop_
_entity.id
_entity.type
_entity.pdbx_description
1 polymer ?
#
loop_
_entity_poly.entity_id
_entity_poly.type
_entity_poly.pdbx_seq_one_letter_code
_entity_poly.pdbx_strand_id
1 'polypeptide(L)'
;SAGASTATPLTPAQQHALTAIHRKLATLVAPATPQAVTLLDMHRRQAHPLAWLGPVPLIRLLTGSALGFLIAVVLTSLSPHVSGENIERGFLQSNGMQLLWNTTFLLCCAGLGASFATLFQAHHYVAASTYDPKYDASYGARLILGVIAGLIIVQMLPAQLFAQGSMHNFGRPALAMLGGFSATAVHRVLQRLVETLETLVQGDRSTDVGAALAANRARAASERAHWQGELAANLLDLQQSLDGGASAEVVRARLAEF
;
A
#
# COMPACT_ATOMS: atom_id res chain seq x y z
N SER A 1 -13.13 -36.69 57.59
CA SER A 1 -13.79 -35.53 58.21
C SER A 1 -13.41 -34.29 57.42
N ALA A 2 -14.41 -33.65 56.81
CA ALA A 2 -14.24 -32.49 55.93
C ALA A 2 -13.99 -31.21 56.75
N GLY A 3 -12.89 -30.51 56.50
CA GLY A 3 -12.61 -29.18 57.03
C GLY A 3 -13.12 -28.12 56.05
N ALA A 4 -14.35 -27.65 56.24
CA ALA A 4 -14.89 -26.52 55.50
C ALA A 4 -14.22 -25.23 56.01
N SER A 5 -13.36 -24.61 55.20
CA SER A 5 -12.85 -23.27 55.46
C SER A 5 -13.93 -22.25 55.12
N THR A 6 -14.55 -21.68 56.15
CA THR A 6 -15.56 -20.61 56.04
C THR A 6 -14.86 -19.30 55.68
N ALA A 7 -14.89 -18.93 54.40
CA ALA A 7 -14.42 -17.63 53.95
C ALA A 7 -15.34 -16.52 54.52
N THR A 8 -14.82 -15.70 55.42
CA THR A 8 -15.53 -14.54 55.99
C THR A 8 -15.85 -13.54 54.87
N PRO A 9 -17.11 -13.08 54.71
CA PRO A 9 -17.46 -12.15 53.64
C PRO A 9 -16.75 -10.80 53.83
N LEU A 10 -16.01 -10.38 52.81
CA LEU A 10 -15.29 -9.11 52.79
C LEU A 10 -16.27 -7.94 52.90
N THR A 11 -15.91 -6.94 53.70
CA THR A 11 -16.74 -5.73 53.85
C THR A 11 -16.81 -4.96 52.52
N PRO A 12 -17.91 -4.24 52.22
CA PRO A 12 -18.08 -3.53 50.96
C PRO A 12 -16.97 -2.51 50.69
N ALA A 13 -16.39 -1.91 51.74
CA ALA A 13 -15.24 -1.01 51.63
C ALA A 13 -13.96 -1.73 51.16
N GLN A 14 -13.71 -2.95 51.63
CA GLN A 14 -12.55 -3.76 51.23
C GLN A 14 -12.68 -4.26 49.78
N GLN A 15 -13.90 -4.57 49.33
CA GLN A 15 -14.18 -4.93 47.94
C GLN A 15 -13.93 -3.76 46.98
N HIS A 16 -14.30 -2.54 47.37
CA HIS A 16 -14.02 -1.33 46.59
C HIS A 16 -12.54 -0.99 46.56
N ALA A 17 -11.82 -1.15 47.68
CA ALA A 17 -10.37 -0.96 47.72
C ALA A 17 -9.64 -1.98 46.82
N LEU A 18 -10.05 -3.24 46.85
CA LEU A 18 -9.46 -4.30 46.02
C LEU A 18 -9.72 -4.07 44.53
N THR A 19 -10.94 -3.67 44.16
CA THR A 19 -11.28 -3.37 42.76
C THR A 19 -10.59 -2.09 42.26
N ALA A 20 -10.39 -1.08 43.11
CA ALA A 20 -9.64 0.12 42.77
C ALA A 20 -8.14 -0.16 42.58
N ILE A 21 -7.54 -0.99 43.44
CA ILE A 21 -6.15 -1.43 43.31
C ILE A 21 -6.00 -2.34 42.09
N HIS A 22 -6.91 -3.29 41.88
CA HIS A 22 -6.91 -4.16 40.70
C HIS A 22 -7.08 -3.37 39.39
N ARG A 23 -7.95 -2.35 39.38
CA ARG A 23 -8.13 -1.47 38.22
C ARG A 23 -6.88 -0.62 37.96
N LYS A 24 -6.24 -0.08 39.00
CA LYS A 24 -4.97 0.65 38.87
C LYS A 24 -3.82 -0.26 38.41
N LEU A 25 -3.76 -1.50 38.89
CA LEU A 25 -2.79 -2.49 38.42
C LEU A 25 -3.08 -2.89 36.98
N ALA A 26 -4.35 -3.10 36.62
CA ALA A 26 -4.76 -3.47 35.27
C ALA A 26 -4.50 -2.35 34.26
N THR A 27 -4.69 -1.07 34.64
CA THR A 27 -4.34 0.06 33.78
C THR A 27 -2.84 0.32 33.71
N LEU A 28 -2.07 -0.04 34.74
CA LEU A 28 -0.60 0.01 34.70
C LEU A 28 0.02 -1.16 33.92
N VAL A 29 -0.68 -2.29 33.80
CA VAL A 29 -0.23 -3.53 33.13
C VAL A 29 -0.73 -3.63 31.69
N ALA A 30 -1.73 -2.85 31.26
CA ALA A 30 -2.06 -2.75 29.84
C ALA A 30 -1.08 -1.78 29.14
N PRO A 31 -0.36 -2.21 28.09
CA PRO A 31 -0.74 -3.27 27.16
C PRO A 31 0.26 -4.44 27.12
N ALA A 32 0.63 -5.04 28.25
CA ALA A 32 1.44 -6.27 28.28
C ALA A 32 0.62 -7.40 28.91
N THR A 33 0.08 -8.29 28.07
CA THR A 33 -0.63 -9.49 28.53
C THR A 33 0.31 -10.40 29.31
N PRO A 34 -0.13 -11.03 30.42
CA PRO A 34 0.71 -11.90 31.26
C PRO A 34 1.27 -13.11 30.49
N GLN A 35 0.57 -13.57 29.45
CA GLN A 35 1.04 -14.62 28.54
C GLN A 35 2.24 -14.17 27.68
N ALA A 36 2.36 -12.89 27.35
CA ALA A 36 3.52 -12.36 26.63
C ALA A 36 4.76 -12.32 27.54
N VAL A 37 4.58 -12.00 28.83
CA VAL A 37 5.66 -11.99 29.82
C VAL A 37 6.18 -13.40 30.10
N THR A 38 5.32 -14.41 30.20
CA THR A 38 5.75 -15.80 30.42
C THR A 38 6.41 -16.41 29.18
N LEU A 39 5.93 -16.09 27.97
CA LEU A 39 6.60 -16.50 26.72
C LEU A 39 7.97 -15.82 26.55
N LEU A 40 8.10 -14.55 26.94
CA LEU A 40 9.39 -13.84 26.95
C LEU A 40 10.35 -14.38 28.03
N ASP A 41 9.86 -14.79 29.21
CA ASP A 41 10.71 -15.35 30.28
C ASP A 41 11.24 -16.75 29.92
N MET A 42 10.47 -17.54 29.16
CA MET A 42 10.92 -18.84 28.65
C MET A 42 12.00 -18.71 27.56
N HIS A 43 11.90 -17.70 26.68
CA HIS A 43 12.95 -17.42 25.68
C HIS A 43 14.19 -16.72 26.27
N ARG A 44 14.06 -15.97 27.37
CA ARG A 44 15.18 -15.29 28.05
C ARG A 44 16.13 -16.26 28.78
N ARG A 45 15.68 -17.48 29.13
CA ARG A 45 16.49 -18.50 29.82
C ARG A 45 17.42 -19.31 28.91
N GLN A 46 17.25 -19.24 27.59
CA GLN A 46 18.21 -19.80 26.64
C GLN A 46 19.22 -18.72 26.25
N ALA A 47 20.20 -18.49 27.13
CA ALA A 47 21.31 -17.58 26.89
C ALA A 47 22.16 -18.08 25.71
N HIS A 48 21.84 -17.60 24.51
CA HIS A 48 22.67 -17.83 23.33
C HIS A 48 23.87 -16.88 23.36
N PRO A 49 25.07 -17.31 22.94
CA PRO A 49 26.29 -16.47 22.93
C PRO A 49 26.19 -15.16 22.11
N LEU A 50 25.12 -14.99 21.32
CA LEU A 50 24.87 -13.81 20.47
C LEU A 50 23.89 -12.79 21.10
N ALA A 51 23.73 -12.79 22.42
CA ALA A 51 22.86 -11.85 23.15
C ALA A 51 23.30 -10.37 23.06
N TRP A 52 24.50 -10.10 22.51
CA TRP A 52 25.05 -8.75 22.35
C TRP A 52 24.32 -7.90 21.29
N LEU A 53 23.64 -8.52 20.31
CA LEU A 53 22.92 -7.79 19.24
C LEU A 53 21.46 -7.43 19.60
N GLY A 54 21.04 -7.66 20.84
CA GLY A 54 19.73 -7.29 21.37
C GLY A 54 18.85 -8.49 21.77
N PRO A 55 17.82 -8.26 22.61
CA PRO A 55 16.96 -9.31 23.17
C PRO A 55 15.94 -9.90 22.17
N VAL A 56 15.91 -9.40 20.93
CA VAL A 56 14.89 -9.74 19.93
C VAL A 56 15.48 -10.70 18.88
N PRO A 57 15.02 -11.96 18.79
CA PRO A 57 15.57 -12.96 17.87
C PRO A 57 15.41 -12.55 16.40
N LEU A 58 14.37 -11.76 16.08
CA LEU A 58 14.12 -11.23 14.75
C LEU A 58 15.23 -10.28 14.27
N ILE A 59 15.71 -9.37 15.13
CA ILE A 59 16.80 -8.44 14.79
C ILE A 59 18.06 -9.24 14.44
N ARG A 60 18.36 -10.29 15.20
CA ARG A 60 19.51 -11.15 14.93
C ARG A 60 19.38 -11.87 13.58
N LEU A 61 18.18 -12.37 13.25
CA LEU A 61 17.93 -13.04 11.97
C LEU A 61 18.05 -12.08 10.79
N LEU A 62 17.53 -10.85 10.92
CA LEU A 62 17.62 -9.80 9.89
C LEU A 62 19.05 -9.28 9.70
N THR A 63 19.80 -9.11 10.79
CA THR A 63 21.23 -8.75 10.71
C THR A 63 22.03 -9.88 10.08
N GLY A 64 21.71 -11.13 10.43
CA GLY A 64 22.30 -12.31 9.80
C GLY A 64 22.01 -12.40 8.31
N SER A 65 20.77 -12.13 7.88
CA SER A 65 20.41 -12.10 6.46
C SER A 65 21.09 -10.95 5.73
N ALA A 66 21.16 -9.75 6.32
CA ALA A 66 21.86 -8.60 5.74
C ALA A 66 23.35 -8.90 5.54
N LEU A 67 24.01 -9.49 6.54
CA LEU A 67 25.41 -9.90 6.46
C LEU A 67 25.61 -11.01 5.42
N GLY A 68 24.70 -11.98 5.35
CA GLY A 68 24.70 -13.02 4.33
C GLY A 68 24.59 -12.46 2.92
N PHE A 69 23.68 -11.51 2.68
CA PHE A 69 23.56 -10.83 1.40
C PHE A 69 24.79 -9.98 1.08
N LEU A 70 25.36 -9.28 2.07
CA LEU A 70 26.59 -8.51 1.88
C LEU A 70 27.76 -9.41 1.45
N ILE A 71 27.96 -10.52 2.15
CA ILE A 71 28.99 -11.50 1.79
C ILE A 71 28.72 -12.05 0.39
N ALA A 72 27.47 -12.39 0.07
CA ALA A 72 27.10 -12.88 -1.25
C ALA A 72 27.40 -11.84 -2.35
N VAL A 73 27.11 -10.55 -2.14
CA VAL A 73 27.47 -9.45 -3.05
C VAL A 73 28.98 -9.36 -3.23
N VAL A 74 29.75 -9.42 -2.15
CA VAL A 74 31.22 -9.37 -2.22
C VAL A 74 31.78 -10.56 -3.01
N LEU A 75 31.32 -11.78 -2.69
CA LEU A 75 31.76 -13.00 -3.37
C LEU A 75 31.39 -13.02 -4.86
N THR A 76 30.18 -12.55 -5.19
CA THR A 76 29.74 -12.48 -6.59
C THR A 76 30.42 -11.35 -7.36
N SER A 77 30.74 -10.23 -6.71
CA SER A 77 31.52 -9.13 -7.30
C SER A 77 32.98 -9.48 -7.59
N LEU A 78 33.54 -10.48 -6.91
CA LEU A 78 34.89 -10.98 -7.17
C LEU A 78 34.93 -11.93 -8.39
N SER A 79 33.78 -12.39 -8.88
CA SER A 79 33.70 -13.29 -10.02
C SER A 79 33.91 -12.53 -11.34
N PRO A 80 34.80 -12.99 -12.24
CA PRO A 80 35.04 -12.35 -13.54
C PRO A 80 33.80 -12.36 -14.45
N HIS A 81 32.77 -13.15 -14.13
CA HIS A 81 31.50 -13.14 -14.86
C HIS A 81 30.62 -11.93 -14.57
N VAL A 82 30.83 -11.23 -13.44
CA VAL A 82 30.11 -10.02 -13.04
C VAL A 82 30.95 -8.81 -13.43
N SER A 83 30.79 -8.35 -14.68
CA SER A 83 31.46 -7.14 -15.21
C SER A 83 30.41 -6.09 -15.56
N GLY A 84 30.72 -4.80 -15.38
CA GLY A 84 29.77 -3.69 -15.61
C GLY A 84 29.07 -3.76 -16.97
N GLU A 85 29.80 -4.14 -18.02
CA GLU A 85 29.28 -4.31 -19.38
C GLU A 85 28.23 -5.43 -19.50
N ASN A 86 28.32 -6.47 -18.67
CA ASN A 86 27.39 -7.61 -18.68
C ASN A 86 26.17 -7.34 -17.80
N ILE A 87 26.32 -6.55 -16.74
CA ILE A 87 25.20 -6.14 -15.86
C ILE A 87 24.23 -5.23 -16.64
N GLU A 88 24.73 -4.46 -17.59
CA GLU A 88 23.92 -3.58 -18.44
C GLU A 88 23.10 -4.31 -19.49
N ARG A 89 23.58 -5.47 -19.97
CA ARG A 89 22.82 -6.33 -20.87
C ARG A 89 21.66 -6.94 -20.10
N GLY A 90 20.46 -6.39 -20.31
CA GLY A 90 19.23 -6.88 -19.70
C GLY A 90 18.96 -8.36 -20.01
N PHE A 91 17.94 -8.95 -19.36
CA PHE A 91 17.67 -10.39 -19.43
C PHE A 91 17.49 -10.94 -20.85
N LEU A 92 17.04 -10.10 -21.78
CA LEU A 92 16.76 -10.47 -23.16
C LEU A 92 17.99 -10.46 -24.08
N GLN A 93 19.11 -9.87 -23.66
CA GLN A 93 20.31 -9.70 -24.49
C GLN A 93 21.53 -10.49 -23.99
N SER A 94 21.40 -11.19 -22.86
CA SER A 94 22.49 -11.93 -22.21
C SER A 94 22.35 -13.44 -22.42
N ASN A 95 23.45 -14.13 -22.74
CA ASN A 95 23.46 -15.58 -22.96
C ASN A 95 23.63 -16.39 -21.67
N GLY A 96 22.72 -17.34 -21.43
CA GLY A 96 22.89 -18.49 -20.54
C GLY A 96 23.42 -18.20 -19.13
N MET A 97 24.47 -18.92 -18.72
CA MET A 97 25.02 -18.93 -17.36
C MET A 97 25.40 -17.53 -16.83
N GLN A 98 25.78 -16.61 -17.72
CA GLN A 98 26.15 -15.24 -17.35
C GLN A 98 24.95 -14.42 -16.84
N LEU A 99 23.76 -14.68 -17.40
CA LEU A 99 22.52 -14.10 -16.93
C LEU A 99 22.21 -14.52 -15.49
N LEU A 100 22.45 -15.79 -15.16
CA LEU A 100 22.24 -16.33 -13.83
C LEU A 100 23.12 -15.60 -12.82
N TRP A 101 24.42 -15.47 -13.09
CA TRP A 101 25.36 -14.76 -12.22
C TRP A 101 24.98 -13.29 -12.01
N ASN A 102 24.63 -12.56 -13.09
CA ASN A 102 24.21 -11.16 -12.99
C ASN A 102 22.89 -11.02 -12.21
N THR A 103 21.95 -11.94 -12.42
CA THR A 103 20.67 -11.94 -11.71
C THR A 103 20.87 -12.24 -10.23
N THR A 104 21.70 -13.24 -9.89
CA THR A 104 22.04 -13.56 -8.50
C THR A 104 22.72 -12.37 -7.82
N PHE A 105 23.67 -11.70 -8.48
CA PHE A 105 24.30 -10.49 -7.97
C PHE A 105 23.28 -9.37 -7.69
N LEU A 106 22.40 -9.07 -8.66
CA LEU A 106 21.34 -8.07 -8.50
C LEU A 106 20.32 -8.46 -7.42
N LEU A 107 19.99 -9.75 -7.31
CA LEU A 107 19.11 -10.29 -6.27
C LEU A 107 19.73 -10.13 -4.89
N CYS A 108 21.05 -10.35 -4.75
CA CYS A 108 21.77 -10.10 -3.51
C CYS A 108 21.82 -8.60 -3.17
N CYS A 109 21.98 -7.72 -4.17
CA CYS A 109 21.90 -6.28 -3.96
C CYS A 109 20.49 -5.84 -3.50
N ALA A 110 19.44 -6.36 -4.14
CA ALA A 110 18.05 -6.12 -3.71
C ALA A 110 17.78 -6.69 -2.31
N GLY A 111 18.31 -7.87 -2.00
CA GLY A 111 18.26 -8.51 -0.68
C GLY A 111 18.94 -7.69 0.41
N LEU A 112 20.09 -7.08 0.10
CA LEU A 112 20.79 -6.18 1.01
C LEU A 112 19.93 -4.94 1.33
N GLY A 113 19.37 -4.29 0.31
CA GLY A 113 18.48 -3.14 0.48
C GLY A 113 17.22 -3.48 1.29
N ALA A 114 16.59 -4.61 0.97
CA ALA A 114 15.40 -5.10 1.68
C ALA A 114 15.67 -5.47 3.14
N SER A 115 16.82 -6.11 3.42
CA SER A 115 17.23 -6.43 4.79
C SER A 115 17.53 -5.16 5.60
N PHE A 116 18.11 -4.14 4.96
CA PHE A 116 18.38 -2.86 5.62
C PHE A 116 17.08 -2.11 5.95
N ALA A 117 16.11 -2.11 5.04
CA ALA A 117 14.80 -1.50 5.30
C ALA A 117 14.03 -2.19 6.43
N THR A 118 13.98 -3.52 6.42
CA THR A 118 13.30 -4.28 7.48
C THR A 118 14.02 -4.14 8.81
N LEU A 119 15.36 -4.11 8.83
CA LEU A 119 16.14 -3.87 10.04
C LEU A 119 15.93 -2.45 10.60
N PHE A 120 15.97 -1.42 9.75
CA PHE A 120 15.73 -0.04 10.16
C PHE A 120 14.34 0.13 10.76
N GLN A 121 13.34 -0.50 10.13
CA GLN A 121 11.97 -0.46 10.62
C GLN A 121 11.79 -1.27 11.91
N ALA A 122 12.43 -2.44 12.03
CA ALA A 122 12.44 -3.23 13.26
C ALA A 122 13.12 -2.48 14.41
N HIS A 123 14.22 -1.77 14.15
CA HIS A 123 14.91 -0.92 15.13
C HIS A 123 13.99 0.21 15.62
N HIS A 124 13.23 0.84 14.72
CA HIS A 124 12.23 1.85 15.11
C HIS A 124 11.13 1.27 16.02
N TYR A 125 10.61 0.08 15.71
CA TYR A 125 9.60 -0.58 16.55
C TYR A 125 10.12 -1.02 17.92
N VAL A 126 11.38 -1.45 17.99
CA VAL A 126 12.06 -1.78 19.25
C VAL A 126 12.33 -0.51 20.07
N ALA A 127 12.74 0.59 19.44
CA ALA A 127 12.90 1.89 20.10
C ALA A 127 11.57 2.44 20.66
N ALA A 128 10.44 2.12 20.02
CA ALA A 128 9.10 2.48 20.49
C ALA A 128 8.52 1.52 21.56
N SER A 129 9.30 0.54 22.04
CA SER A 129 8.90 -0.44 23.07
C SER A 129 7.59 -1.20 22.76
N THR A 130 7.20 -1.27 21.49
CA THR A 130 5.96 -1.88 20.97
C THR A 130 6.28 -3.11 20.12
N TYR A 131 7.27 -3.90 20.55
CA TYR A 131 7.64 -5.13 19.84
C TYR A 131 6.67 -6.25 20.23
N ASP A 132 5.79 -6.63 19.30
CA ASP A 132 4.93 -7.80 19.42
C ASP A 132 5.50 -8.95 18.55
N PRO A 133 5.93 -10.08 19.16
CA PRO A 133 6.42 -11.27 18.45
C PRO A 133 5.46 -11.85 17.42
N LYS A 134 4.17 -11.50 17.47
CA LYS A 134 3.16 -11.95 16.50
C LYS A 134 3.46 -11.51 15.06
N TYR A 135 4.26 -10.46 14.87
CA TYR A 135 4.56 -9.93 13.53
C TYR A 135 5.82 -10.49 12.88
N ASP A 136 6.51 -11.47 13.49
CA ASP A 136 7.76 -12.05 12.96
C ASP A 136 7.62 -12.54 11.50
N ALA A 137 6.50 -13.20 11.18
CA ALA A 137 6.20 -13.64 9.81
C ALA A 137 5.98 -12.47 8.83
N SER A 138 5.48 -11.33 9.32
CA SER A 138 5.22 -10.13 8.51
C SER A 138 6.52 -9.44 8.10
N TYR A 139 7.55 -9.45 8.95
CA TYR A 139 8.87 -8.92 8.60
C TYR A 139 9.57 -9.76 7.53
N GLY A 140 9.44 -11.09 7.60
CA GLY A 140 9.93 -11.99 6.55
C GLY A 140 9.24 -11.76 5.21
N ALA A 141 7.91 -11.62 5.20
CA ALA A 141 7.15 -11.29 3.99
C ALA A 141 7.56 -9.94 3.40
N ARG A 142 7.83 -8.93 4.24
CA ARG A 142 8.30 -7.62 3.81
C ARG A 142 9.70 -7.67 3.19
N LEU A 143 10.58 -8.52 3.73
CA LEU A 143 11.92 -8.75 3.16
C LEU A 143 11.79 -9.37 1.76
N ILE A 144 10.98 -10.43 1.59
CA ILE A 144 10.75 -11.08 0.30
C ILE A 144 10.17 -10.08 -0.71
N LEU A 145 9.16 -9.31 -0.30
CA LEU A 145 8.54 -8.29 -1.14
C LEU A 145 9.56 -7.22 -1.58
N GLY A 146 10.44 -6.79 -0.68
CA GLY A 146 11.53 -5.88 -1.02
C GLY A 146 12.49 -6.46 -2.04
N VAL A 147 12.93 -7.71 -1.87
CA VAL A 147 13.83 -8.36 -2.85
C VAL A 147 13.18 -8.41 -4.24
N ILE A 148 11.90 -8.81 -4.31
CA ILE A 148 11.14 -8.86 -5.56
C ILE A 148 11.02 -7.47 -6.18
N ALA A 149 10.64 -6.46 -5.39
CA ALA A 149 10.51 -5.08 -5.84
C ALA A 149 11.84 -4.52 -6.39
N GLY A 150 12.95 -4.75 -5.68
CA GLY A 150 14.29 -4.36 -6.12
C GLY A 150 14.72 -5.01 -7.43
N LEU A 151 14.36 -6.27 -7.65
CA LEU A 151 14.64 -6.94 -8.92
C LEU A 151 13.76 -6.40 -10.06
N ILE A 152 12.46 -6.21 -9.81
CA ILE A 152 11.52 -5.72 -10.81
C ILE A 152 11.90 -4.33 -11.31
N ILE A 153 12.26 -3.40 -10.41
CA ILE A 153 12.55 -2.02 -10.81
C ILE A 153 13.80 -1.93 -11.72
N VAL A 154 14.81 -2.75 -11.46
CA VAL A 154 16.03 -2.82 -12.28
C VAL A 154 15.76 -3.39 -13.67
N GLN A 155 14.75 -4.25 -13.79
CA GLN A 155 14.37 -4.88 -15.05
C GLN A 155 13.42 -4.02 -15.88
N MET A 156 12.59 -3.22 -15.22
CA MET A 156 11.67 -2.30 -15.86
C MET A 156 12.36 -1.04 -16.39
N LEU A 157 13.43 -0.56 -15.73
CA LEU A 157 14.12 0.64 -16.20
C LEU A 157 15.01 0.35 -17.43
N PRO A 158 14.85 1.12 -18.53
CA PRO A 158 15.67 0.95 -19.72
C PRO A 158 17.13 1.33 -19.45
N ALA A 159 18.07 0.52 -19.96
CA ALA A 159 19.51 0.71 -19.78
C ALA A 159 20.00 2.08 -20.30
N GLN A 160 19.26 2.69 -21.23
CA GLN A 160 19.56 4.00 -21.82
C GLN A 160 19.55 5.15 -20.80
N LEU A 161 18.78 5.03 -19.70
CA LEU A 161 18.78 6.01 -18.61
C LEU A 161 20.12 6.05 -17.86
N PHE A 162 20.88 4.96 -17.87
CA PHE A 162 22.19 4.86 -17.21
C PHE A 162 23.37 5.13 -18.14
N ALA A 163 23.13 5.15 -19.45
CA ALA A 163 24.15 5.39 -20.47
C ALA A 163 24.60 6.86 -20.57
N GLN A 164 23.81 7.82 -20.04
CA GLN A 164 24.07 9.25 -20.19
C GLN A 164 24.68 9.95 -18.96
N GLY A 165 25.37 9.23 -18.06
CA GLY A 165 26.00 9.85 -16.89
C GLY A 165 27.13 9.05 -16.26
N SER A 166 27.84 9.66 -15.30
CA SER A 166 28.97 9.06 -14.54
C SER A 166 28.58 7.86 -13.66
N MET A 167 27.33 7.38 -13.75
CA MET A 167 26.77 6.32 -12.93
C MET A 167 26.53 5.01 -13.70
N HIS A 168 27.04 4.92 -14.93
CA HIS A 168 26.97 3.76 -15.83
C HIS A 168 27.21 2.42 -15.10
N ASN A 169 28.38 2.24 -14.48
CA ASN A 169 28.75 0.97 -13.84
C ASN A 169 28.07 0.68 -12.49
N PHE A 170 27.48 1.69 -11.84
CA PHE A 170 26.92 1.55 -10.48
C PHE A 170 25.40 1.73 -10.41
N GLY A 171 24.76 2.15 -11.51
CA GLY A 171 23.35 2.51 -11.55
C GLY A 171 22.42 1.33 -11.27
N ARG A 172 22.62 0.19 -11.93
CA ARG A 172 21.73 -0.98 -11.78
C ARG A 172 21.82 -1.63 -10.38
N PRO A 173 23.02 -1.86 -9.80
CA PRO A 173 23.11 -2.40 -8.44
C PRO A 173 22.60 -1.42 -7.38
N ALA A 174 22.88 -0.11 -7.53
CA ALA A 174 22.34 0.90 -6.63
C ALA A 174 20.80 0.96 -6.69
N LEU A 175 20.22 0.84 -7.88
CA LEU A 175 18.77 0.76 -8.02
C LEU A 175 18.17 -0.52 -7.46
N ALA A 176 18.87 -1.65 -7.57
CA ALA A 176 18.45 -2.89 -6.91
C ALA A 176 18.36 -2.67 -5.40
N MET A 177 19.39 -2.07 -4.80
CA MET A 177 19.42 -1.74 -3.37
C MET A 177 18.32 -0.74 -2.98
N LEU A 178 18.13 0.33 -3.76
CA LEU A 178 17.11 1.35 -3.48
C LEU A 178 15.68 0.78 -3.63
N GLY A 179 15.45 -0.04 -4.64
CA GLY A 179 14.18 -0.73 -4.84
C GLY A 179 13.90 -1.77 -3.75
N GLY A 180 14.95 -2.48 -3.31
CA GLY A 180 14.90 -3.38 -2.16
C GLY A 180 14.53 -2.66 -0.87
N PHE A 181 15.15 -1.51 -0.63
CA PHE A 181 14.90 -0.68 0.56
C PHE A 181 13.50 -0.05 0.55
N SER A 182 13.01 0.35 -0.63
CA SER A 182 11.75 1.08 -0.77
C SER A 182 10.67 0.28 -1.51
N ALA A 183 10.40 -0.94 -1.05
CA ALA A 183 9.37 -1.81 -1.63
C ALA A 183 8.03 -1.08 -1.83
N THR A 184 7.64 -0.20 -0.90
CA THR A 184 6.43 0.62 -0.99
C THR A 184 6.50 1.68 -2.09
N ALA A 185 7.64 2.35 -2.28
CA ALA A 185 7.79 3.31 -3.37
C ALA A 185 7.77 2.60 -4.73
N VAL A 186 8.41 1.44 -4.84
CA VAL A 186 8.36 0.61 -6.06
C VAL A 186 6.93 0.18 -6.37
N HIS A 187 6.16 -0.27 -5.37
CA HIS A 187 4.76 -0.62 -5.56
C HIS A 187 3.93 0.57 -6.07
N ARG A 188 4.14 1.78 -5.52
CA ARG A 188 3.48 3.00 -6.00
C ARG A 188 3.84 3.34 -7.46
N VAL A 189 5.10 3.13 -7.86
CA VAL A 189 5.52 3.35 -9.25
C VAL A 189 4.82 2.36 -10.18
N LEU A 190 4.81 1.07 -9.83
CA LEU A 190 4.10 0.05 -10.61
C LEU A 190 2.61 0.35 -10.71
N GLN A 191 1.98 0.71 -9.58
CA GLN A 191 0.57 1.06 -9.55
C GLN A 191 0.28 2.27 -10.44
N ARG A 192 1.11 3.33 -10.41
CA ARG A 192 0.97 4.47 -11.32
C ARG A 192 1.11 4.09 -12.79
N LEU A 193 2.02 3.17 -13.13
CA LEU A 193 2.15 2.69 -14.50
C LEU A 193 0.91 1.92 -14.94
N VAL A 194 0.36 1.07 -14.07
CA VAL A 194 -0.89 0.35 -14.31
C VAL A 194 -2.05 1.32 -14.46
N GLU A 195 -2.19 2.30 -13.56
CA GLU A 195 -3.22 3.34 -13.64
C GLU A 195 -3.07 4.16 -14.92
N THR A 196 -1.84 4.50 -15.34
CA THR A 196 -1.60 5.22 -16.60
C THR A 196 -2.00 4.35 -17.80
N LEU A 197 -1.62 3.08 -17.81
CA LEU A 197 -2.04 2.14 -18.86
C LEU A 197 -3.56 1.94 -18.88
N GLU A 198 -4.18 1.83 -17.72
CA GLU A 198 -5.64 1.75 -17.58
C GLU A 198 -6.29 3.03 -18.11
N THR A 199 -5.77 4.21 -17.77
CA THR A 199 -6.28 5.48 -18.31
C THR A 199 -6.05 5.61 -19.82
N LEU A 200 -4.97 5.06 -20.37
CA LEU A 200 -4.74 5.03 -21.82
C LEU A 200 -5.69 4.05 -22.52
N VAL A 201 -5.99 2.91 -21.88
CA VAL A 201 -6.88 1.86 -22.42
C VAL A 201 -8.37 2.24 -22.25
N GLN A 202 -8.70 2.97 -21.18
CA GLN A 202 -10.08 3.30 -20.80
C GLN A 202 -10.46 4.75 -21.14
N GLY A 203 -9.47 5.66 -21.23
CA GLY A 203 -9.61 7.09 -21.51
C GLY A 203 -9.98 7.45 -22.94
N ASP A 204 -10.24 6.46 -23.79
CA ASP A 204 -10.90 6.65 -25.09
C ASP A 204 -12.41 6.34 -25.03
N ARG A 205 -12.86 5.55 -24.05
CA ARG A 205 -14.26 5.06 -23.99
C ARG A 205 -15.11 5.76 -22.92
N SER A 206 -14.57 6.08 -21.76
CA SER A 206 -15.37 6.64 -20.65
C SER A 206 -15.57 8.15 -20.74
N THR A 207 -14.55 8.87 -21.21
CA THR A 207 -14.56 10.31 -21.49
C THR A 207 -15.52 10.64 -22.62
N ASP A 208 -15.50 9.85 -23.69
CA ASP A 208 -16.36 10.04 -24.86
C ASP A 208 -17.83 9.71 -24.56
N VAL A 209 -18.09 8.63 -23.81
CA VAL A 209 -19.46 8.28 -23.35
C VAL A 209 -20.01 9.32 -22.37
N GLY A 210 -19.19 9.83 -21.44
CA GLY A 210 -19.60 10.87 -20.50
C GLY A 210 -19.93 12.19 -21.20
N ALA A 211 -19.10 12.59 -22.17
CA ALA A 211 -19.34 13.76 -23.01
C ALA A 211 -20.61 13.61 -23.87
N ALA A 212 -20.82 12.45 -24.49
CA ALA A 212 -22.01 12.15 -25.28
C ALA A 212 -23.31 12.16 -24.43
N LEU A 213 -23.27 11.58 -23.22
CA LEU A 213 -24.42 11.58 -22.30
C LEU A 213 -24.74 12.99 -21.79
N ALA A 214 -23.73 13.80 -21.48
CA ALA A 214 -23.92 15.20 -21.06
C ALA A 214 -24.53 16.04 -22.20
N ALA A 215 -24.04 15.87 -23.43
CA ALA A 215 -24.58 16.53 -24.61
C ALA A 215 -26.04 16.14 -24.87
N ASN A 216 -26.38 14.84 -24.75
CA ASN A 216 -27.76 14.37 -24.92
C ASN A 216 -28.70 14.91 -23.83
N ARG A 217 -28.26 15.00 -22.57
CA ARG A 217 -29.08 15.59 -21.49
C ARG A 217 -29.29 17.09 -21.68
N ALA A 218 -28.26 17.81 -22.13
CA ALA A 218 -28.37 19.23 -22.43
C ALA A 218 -29.37 19.49 -23.58
N ARG A 219 -29.34 18.67 -24.64
CA ARG A 219 -30.32 18.71 -25.73
C ARG A 219 -31.75 18.46 -25.23
N ALA A 220 -31.96 17.38 -24.48
CA ALA A 220 -33.26 17.06 -23.90
C ALA A 220 -33.80 18.16 -22.96
N ALA A 221 -32.92 18.84 -22.21
CA ALA A 221 -33.32 19.98 -21.37
C ALA A 221 -33.71 21.20 -22.21
N SER A 222 -32.98 21.49 -23.28
CA SER A 222 -33.29 22.60 -24.20
C SER A 222 -34.61 22.39 -24.94
N GLU A 223 -34.90 21.15 -25.37
CA GLU A 223 -36.17 20.80 -26.01
C GLU A 223 -37.34 21.03 -25.06
N ARG A 224 -37.24 20.60 -23.79
CA ARG A 224 -38.29 20.82 -22.80
C ARG A 224 -38.53 22.30 -22.51
N ALA A 225 -37.46 23.08 -22.40
CA ALA A 225 -37.58 24.53 -22.19
C ALA A 225 -38.26 25.21 -23.39
N HIS A 226 -37.97 24.74 -24.61
CA HIS A 226 -38.61 25.24 -25.83
C HIS A 226 -40.12 24.92 -25.84
N TRP A 227 -40.51 23.66 -25.61
CA TRP A 227 -41.92 23.25 -25.53
C TRP A 227 -42.70 24.00 -24.44
N GLN A 228 -42.09 24.23 -23.28
CA GLN A 228 -42.72 25.02 -22.21
C GLN A 228 -42.91 26.49 -22.61
N GLY A 229 -41.97 27.06 -23.36
CA GLY A 229 -42.09 28.41 -23.92
C GLY A 229 -43.22 28.54 -24.93
N GLU A 230 -43.36 27.57 -25.84
CA GLU A 230 -44.46 27.54 -26.83
C GLU A 230 -45.82 27.40 -26.16
N LEU A 231 -45.95 26.51 -25.16
CA LEU A 231 -47.19 26.35 -24.39
C LEU A 231 -47.56 27.64 -23.65
N ALA A 232 -46.58 28.31 -23.02
CA ALA A 232 -46.81 29.58 -22.34
C ALA A 232 -47.27 30.68 -23.31
N ALA A 233 -46.67 30.74 -24.51
CA ALA A 233 -47.07 31.69 -25.55
C ALA A 233 -48.51 31.43 -26.03
N ASN A 234 -48.87 30.16 -26.27
CA ASN A 234 -50.22 29.77 -26.69
C ASN A 234 -51.28 30.09 -25.61
N LEU A 235 -50.96 29.89 -24.33
CA LEU A 235 -51.86 30.26 -23.24
C LEU A 235 -52.06 31.77 -23.13
N LEU A 236 -51.00 32.55 -23.37
CA LEU A 236 -51.09 34.01 -23.37
C LEU A 236 -51.93 34.53 -24.55
N ASP A 237 -51.78 33.94 -25.74
CA ASP A 237 -52.62 34.25 -26.92
C ASP A 237 -54.09 33.93 -26.65
N LEU A 238 -54.38 32.76 -26.04
CA LEU A 238 -55.73 32.40 -25.62
C LEU A 238 -56.30 33.41 -24.62
N GLN A 239 -55.52 33.82 -23.62
CA GLN A 239 -55.96 34.81 -22.63
C GLN A 239 -56.25 36.17 -23.28
N GLN A 240 -55.38 36.65 -24.17
CA GLN A 240 -55.59 37.89 -24.91
C GLN A 240 -56.83 37.83 -25.82
N SER A 241 -57.09 36.68 -26.44
CA SER A 241 -58.29 36.49 -27.27
C SER A 241 -59.58 36.52 -26.44
N LEU A 242 -59.54 36.04 -25.19
CA LEU A 242 -60.67 36.08 -24.25
C LEU A 242 -60.90 37.51 -23.72
N ASP A 243 -59.84 38.23 -23.38
CA ASP A 243 -59.92 39.60 -22.86
C ASP A 243 -60.30 40.64 -23.94
N GLY A 244 -60.00 40.36 -25.22
CA GLY A 244 -60.37 41.19 -26.37
C GLY A 244 -61.85 41.15 -26.76
N GLY A 245 -62.71 40.42 -26.02
CA GLY A 245 -64.15 40.34 -26.27
C GLY A 245 -64.55 39.44 -27.44
N ALA A 246 -63.74 38.44 -27.80
CA ALA A 246 -64.15 37.44 -28.79
C ALA A 246 -65.23 36.52 -28.21
N SER A 247 -66.38 36.48 -28.88
CA SER A 247 -67.53 35.65 -28.52
C SER A 247 -67.13 34.18 -28.32
N ALA A 248 -67.73 33.52 -27.34
CA ALA A 248 -67.50 32.13 -26.96
C ALA A 248 -67.58 31.10 -28.12
N GLU A 249 -68.10 31.49 -29.28
CA GLU A 249 -68.13 30.69 -30.50
C GLU A 249 -66.75 30.56 -31.19
N VAL A 250 -65.89 31.59 -31.15
CA VAL A 250 -64.56 31.53 -31.79
C VAL A 250 -63.60 30.61 -31.02
N VAL A 251 -63.69 30.62 -29.69
CA VAL A 251 -62.94 29.74 -28.79
C VAL A 251 -63.33 28.27 -28.99
N ARG A 252 -64.62 28.02 -29.25
CA ARG A 252 -65.14 26.67 -29.52
C ARG A 252 -64.69 26.11 -30.87
N ALA A 253 -64.48 26.98 -31.86
CA ALA A 253 -63.99 26.58 -33.18
C ALA A 253 -62.51 26.19 -33.18
N ARG A 254 -61.64 26.91 -32.44
CA ARG A 254 -60.20 26.58 -32.36
C ARG A 254 -59.89 25.37 -31.48
N LEU A 255 -60.68 25.11 -30.45
CA LEU A 255 -60.56 23.90 -29.62
C LEU A 255 -60.89 22.59 -30.38
N ALA A 256 -61.50 22.69 -31.56
CA ALA A 256 -61.72 21.55 -32.44
C ALA A 256 -60.54 21.28 -33.40
N GLU A 257 -59.56 22.19 -33.46
CA GLU A 257 -58.40 22.13 -34.36
C GLU A 257 -57.10 21.70 -33.66
N PHE A 258 -57.10 21.68 -32.32
CA PHE A 258 -56.11 21.01 -31.46
C PHE A 258 -56.53 19.57 -31.16
#